data_AF-A0AAJ0BRC3-F1
#
_entry.id   AF-A0AAJ0BRC3-F1
#
_cell.length_a   1.000
_cell.length_b   1.000
_cell.length_c   1.000
_cell.angle_alpha   90.00
_cell.angle_beta   90.00
_cell.angle_gamma   90.00
#
_symmetry.space_group_name_H-M   'P 1'
#
loop_
_entity.id
_entity.type
_entity.pdbx_description
1 polymer ?
#
loop_
_entity_poly.entity_id
_entity_poly.type
_entity_poly.pdbx_seq_one_letter_code
_entity_poly.pdbx_strand_id
1 'polypeptide(L)'
;EDQHQNHEASTSVDEHVAYRGFTEDQKKSVAQITTASPAVQSRDVARIIRSQYPEAVFTNKDLENLRAHQKKEARDGYTPTQSVIRSFEEEGIKHEVLYDSDGSGRIVGL
;
A
#
# COMPACT_ATOMS: atom_id res chain seq x y z
N GLU A 1 -13.67 20.21 36.10
CA GLU A 1 -13.99 19.67 34.77
C GLU A 1 -13.06 18.51 34.52
N ASP A 2 -13.56 17.28 34.71
CA ASP A 2 -12.76 16.08 34.53
C ASP A 2 -12.53 15.87 33.03
N GLN A 3 -11.28 16.07 32.59
CA GLN A 3 -10.86 15.74 31.24
C GLN A 3 -10.84 14.21 31.09
N HIS A 4 -11.97 13.65 30.67
CA HIS A 4 -12.03 12.26 30.25
C HIS A 4 -11.19 12.06 28.99
N GLN A 5 -9.95 11.60 29.18
CA GLN A 5 -9.17 11.03 28.08
C GLN A 5 -9.83 9.70 27.71
N ASN A 6 -10.36 9.58 26.50
CA ASN A 6 -11.01 8.35 26.02
C ASN A 6 -9.99 7.27 25.59
N HIS A 7 -8.75 7.38 26.07
CA HIS A 7 -7.65 6.45 25.81
C HIS A 7 -6.64 6.52 26.95
N GLU A 8 -5.96 5.41 27.20
CA GLU A 8 -4.80 5.39 28.10
C GLU A 8 -3.66 6.24 27.52
N ALA A 9 -2.83 6.77 28.41
CA ALA A 9 -1.67 7.56 28.01
C ALA A 9 -0.71 6.69 27.18
N SER A 10 -0.29 7.21 26.02
CA SER A 10 0.68 6.51 25.18
C SER A 10 2.01 6.31 25.90
N THR A 11 2.55 5.10 25.81
CA THR A 11 3.77 4.66 26.49
C THR A 11 5.00 4.65 25.57
N SER A 12 4.79 4.71 24.25
CA SER A 12 5.86 4.72 23.26
C SER A 12 5.60 5.68 22.09
N VAL A 13 6.67 6.12 21.42
CA VAL A 13 6.61 7.10 20.31
C VAL A 13 5.82 6.54 19.11
N ASP A 14 5.85 5.23 18.90
CA ASP A 14 5.12 4.54 17.84
C ASP A 14 3.62 4.36 18.14
N GLU A 15 3.11 4.72 19.31
CA GLU A 15 1.67 4.78 19.57
C GLU A 15 1.04 6.08 19.04
N HIS A 16 1.86 7.13 18.86
CA HIS A 16 1.41 8.42 18.37
C HIS A 16 1.48 8.53 16.84
N VAL A 17 0.33 8.64 16.18
CA VAL A 17 0.23 8.86 14.72
C VAL A 17 1.07 10.03 14.23
N ALA A 18 1.15 11.13 15.00
CA ALA A 18 1.87 12.33 14.59
C ALA A 18 3.39 12.14 14.42
N TYR A 19 3.97 11.17 15.14
CA TYR A 19 5.41 10.87 15.07
C TYR A 19 5.71 9.63 14.22
N ARG A 20 4.67 8.97 13.70
CA ARG A 20 4.78 7.82 12.81
C ARG A 20 4.73 8.26 11.36
N GLY A 21 5.53 7.61 10.53
CA GLY A 21 5.45 7.80 9.08
C GLY A 21 6.69 7.32 8.36
N PHE A 22 6.66 7.50 7.05
CA PHE A 22 7.79 7.25 6.19
C PHE A 22 8.22 8.55 5.52
N THR A 23 9.51 8.85 5.57
CA THR A 23 10.13 9.86 4.71
C THR A 23 10.09 9.39 3.25
N GLU A 24 10.28 10.31 2.29
CA GLU A 24 10.28 9.94 0.87
C GLU A 24 11.36 8.90 0.53
N ASP A 25 12.52 8.97 1.17
CA ASP A 25 13.60 8.00 0.96
C ASP A 25 13.24 6.63 1.53
N GLN A 26 12.63 6.59 2.71
CA GLN A 26 12.13 5.35 3.29
C GLN A 26 11.02 4.73 2.42
N LYS A 27 10.10 5.55 1.88
CA LYS A 27 9.06 5.09 0.93
C LYS A 27 9.68 4.47 -0.32
N LYS A 28 10.72 5.09 -0.89
CA LYS A 28 11.45 4.55 -2.05
C LYS A 28 12.13 3.24 -1.71
N SER A 29 12.79 3.11 -0.56
CA SER A 29 13.39 1.86 -0.11
C SER A 29 12.34 0.75 0.01
N VAL A 30 11.17 1.03 0.60
CA VAL A 30 10.06 0.07 0.65
C VAL A 30 9.61 -0.34 -0.75
N ALA A 31 9.42 0.61 -1.67
CA ALA A 31 9.04 0.32 -3.05
C ALA A 31 10.07 -0.60 -3.74
N GLN A 32 11.35 -0.29 -3.62
CA GLN A 32 12.42 -1.08 -4.23
C GLN A 32 12.44 -2.53 -3.72
N ILE A 33 12.38 -2.72 -2.39
CA ILE A 33 12.37 -4.06 -1.78
C ILE A 33 11.17 -4.87 -2.26
N THR A 34 10.00 -4.23 -2.30
CA THR A 34 8.73 -4.91 -2.60
C THR A 34 8.54 -5.18 -4.09
N THR A 35 9.12 -4.35 -4.97
CA THR A 35 9.19 -4.62 -6.41
C THR A 35 10.18 -5.74 -6.73
N ALA A 36 11.35 -5.75 -6.08
CA ALA A 36 12.37 -6.78 -6.30
C ALA A 36 11.93 -8.16 -5.78
N SER A 37 11.14 -8.20 -4.70
CA SER A 37 10.59 -9.44 -4.14
C SER A 37 9.11 -9.26 -3.78
N PRO A 38 8.17 -9.50 -4.72
CA PRO A 38 6.74 -9.29 -4.50
C PRO A 38 6.15 -10.11 -3.35
N ALA A 39 6.75 -11.27 -3.04
CA ALA A 39 6.32 -12.18 -1.98
C ALA A 39 6.93 -11.88 -0.59
N VAL A 40 7.79 -10.86 -0.47
CA VAL A 40 8.43 -10.52 0.81
C VAL A 40 7.39 -10.13 1.86
N GLN A 41 7.52 -10.69 3.06
CA GLN A 41 6.61 -10.37 4.16
C GLN A 41 6.92 -8.99 4.73
N SER A 42 5.89 -8.30 5.21
CA SER A 42 6.05 -6.96 5.79
C SER A 42 6.95 -6.95 7.02
N ARG A 43 7.03 -8.05 7.78
CA ARG A 43 8.00 -8.18 8.89
C ARG A 43 9.45 -8.08 8.41
N ASP A 44 9.76 -8.66 7.25
CA ASP A 44 11.11 -8.70 6.69
C ASP A 44 11.47 -7.35 6.10
N VAL A 45 10.52 -6.72 5.39
CA VAL A 45 10.67 -5.35 4.92
C VAL A 45 10.88 -4.41 6.11
N ALA A 46 10.10 -4.53 7.18
CA ALA A 46 10.26 -3.72 8.38
C ALA A 46 11.64 -3.89 9.01
N ARG A 47 12.16 -5.13 9.07
CA ARG A 47 13.53 -5.42 9.55
C ARG A 47 14.59 -4.74 8.68
N ILE A 48 14.45 -4.81 7.35
CA ILE A 48 15.38 -4.16 6.41
C ILE A 48 15.33 -2.64 6.56
N ILE A 49 14.13 -2.05 6.62
CA ILE A 49 13.96 -0.60 6.77
C ILE A 49 14.54 -0.10 8.09
N ARG A 50 14.27 -0.78 9.22
CA ARG A 50 14.87 -0.40 10.52
C ARG A 50 16.39 -0.57 10.54
N SER A 51 16.93 -1.50 9.75
CA SER A 51 18.39 -1.64 9.58
C SER A 51 18.99 -0.50 8.77
N GLN A 52 18.27 0.06 7.80
CA GLN A 52 18.73 1.16 6.95
C GLN A 52 18.48 2.53 7.59
N TYR A 53 17.39 2.65 8.35
CA TYR A 53 16.87 3.87 8.96
C TYR A 53 16.53 3.58 10.44
N PRO A 54 17.51 3.57 11.35
CA PRO A 54 17.29 3.25 12.77
C PRO A 54 16.33 4.21 13.47
N GLU A 55 16.20 5.44 12.98
CA GLU A 55 15.29 6.48 13.45
C GLU A 55 13.85 6.33 12.95
N ALA A 56 13.59 5.39 12.03
CA ALA A 56 12.26 5.22 11.45
C ALA A 56 11.26 4.69 12.46
N VAL A 57 10.21 5.48 12.73
CA VAL A 57 9.11 5.12 13.62
C VAL A 57 7.88 4.78 12.78
N PHE A 58 7.57 3.48 12.68
CA PHE A 58 6.40 2.98 11.97
C PHE A 58 5.96 1.62 12.50
N THR A 59 4.67 1.32 12.37
CA THR A 59 4.10 0.02 12.68
C THR A 59 4.05 -0.87 11.44
N ASN A 60 3.86 -2.18 11.65
CA ASN A 60 3.59 -3.09 10.52
C ASN A 60 2.33 -2.68 9.74
N LYS A 61 1.34 -2.07 10.41
CA LYS A 61 0.12 -1.60 9.75
C LYS A 61 0.39 -0.42 8.82
N ASP A 62 1.26 0.51 9.23
CA ASP A 62 1.68 1.62 8.39
C ASP A 62 2.40 1.12 7.12
N LEU A 63 3.26 0.11 7.29
CA LEU A 63 3.95 -0.52 6.17
C LEU A 63 2.98 -1.21 5.19
N GLU A 64 1.99 -1.96 5.69
CA GLU A 64 0.95 -2.56 4.84
C GLU A 64 0.14 -1.48 4.10
N ASN A 65 -0.23 -0.41 4.79
CA ASN A 65 -0.95 0.70 4.18
C ASN A 65 -0.11 1.39 3.09
N LEU A 66 1.18 1.62 3.34
CA LEU A 66 2.11 2.16 2.35
C LEU A 66 2.23 1.26 1.13
N ARG A 67 2.38 -0.06 1.32
CA ARG A 67 2.44 -1.03 0.22
C ARG A 67 1.14 -1.02 -0.60
N ALA A 68 -0.01 -0.93 0.05
CA ALA A 68 -1.30 -0.84 -0.63
C ALA A 68 -1.43 0.45 -1.44
N HIS A 69 -0.98 1.58 -0.88
CA HIS A 69 -0.93 2.87 -1.57
C HIS A 69 -0.05 2.81 -2.82
N GLN A 70 1.20 2.34 -2.67
CA GLN A 70 2.16 2.20 -3.77
C GLN A 70 1.62 1.29 -4.88
N LYS A 71 0.98 0.17 -4.52
CA LYS A 71 0.32 -0.70 -5.51
C LYS A 71 -0.82 0.00 -6.24
N LYS A 72 -1.58 0.88 -5.58
CA LYS A 72 -2.66 1.64 -6.21
C LYS A 72 -2.09 2.70 -7.16
N GLU A 73 -1.07 3.42 -6.73
CA GLU A 73 -0.37 4.41 -7.56
C GLU A 73 0.29 3.78 -8.79
N ALA A 74 0.96 2.63 -8.62
CA ALA A 74 1.57 1.90 -9.74
C ALA A 74 0.56 1.41 -10.80
N ARG A 75 -0.73 1.37 -10.44
CA ARG A 75 -1.82 1.02 -11.36
C ARG A 75 -2.60 2.26 -11.80
N ASP A 76 -2.08 3.48 -11.65
CA ASP A 76 -2.78 4.74 -11.96
C ASP A 76 -4.21 4.82 -11.36
N GLY A 77 -4.43 4.20 -10.19
CA GLY A 77 -5.75 4.13 -9.55
C GLY A 77 -6.69 3.05 -10.08
N TYR A 78 -6.31 2.28 -11.11
CA TYR A 78 -7.07 1.15 -11.63
C TYR A 78 -7.10 -0.04 -10.65
N THR A 79 -8.20 -0.80 -10.68
CA THR A 79 -8.26 -2.13 -10.06
C THR A 79 -7.29 -3.09 -10.76
N PRO A 80 -6.91 -4.24 -10.16
CA PRO A 80 -5.98 -5.17 -10.81
C PRO A 80 -6.46 -5.61 -12.20
N THR A 81 -7.74 -5.97 -12.32
CA THR A 81 -8.35 -6.39 -13.60
C THR A 81 -8.35 -5.28 -14.63
N GLN A 82 -8.73 -4.05 -14.23
CA GLN A 82 -8.68 -2.90 -15.14
C GLN A 82 -7.26 -2.59 -15.60
N SER A 83 -6.26 -2.74 -14.72
CA SER A 83 -4.86 -2.56 -15.09
C SER A 83 -4.45 -3.57 -16.16
N VAL A 84 -4.89 -4.83 -16.07
CA VAL A 84 -4.60 -5.86 -17.09
C VAL A 84 -5.27 -5.54 -18.41
N ILE A 85 -6.56 -5.16 -18.39
CA ILE A 85 -7.31 -4.75 -19.58
C ILE A 85 -6.58 -3.59 -20.29
N ARG A 86 -6.20 -2.57 -19.53
CA ARG A 86 -5.46 -1.43 -20.06
C ARG A 86 -4.12 -1.86 -20.69
N SER A 87 -3.39 -2.77 -20.05
CA SER A 87 -2.15 -3.32 -20.63
C SER A 87 -2.41 -4.05 -21.96
N PHE A 88 -3.52 -4.78 -22.09
CA PHE A 88 -3.90 -5.41 -23.37
C PHE A 88 -4.26 -4.37 -24.44
N GLU A 89 -4.97 -3.30 -24.08
CA GLU A 89 -5.27 -2.20 -24.99
C GLU A 89 -3.98 -1.50 -25.48
N GLU A 90 -3.06 -1.20 -24.56
CA GLU A 90 -1.77 -0.56 -24.85
C GLU A 90 -0.87 -1.44 -25.73
N GLU A 91 -0.89 -2.76 -25.54
CA GLU A 91 -0.12 -3.72 -26.34
C GLU A 91 -0.84 -4.18 -27.63
N GLY A 92 -2.10 -3.76 -27.85
CA GLY A 92 -2.91 -4.17 -29.00
C GLY A 92 -3.34 -5.65 -28.98
N ILE A 93 -3.40 -6.25 -27.79
CA ILE A 93 -3.81 -7.64 -27.58
C ILE A 93 -5.33 -7.74 -27.68
N LYS A 94 -5.82 -8.66 -28.53
CA LYS A 94 -7.26 -8.93 -28.66
C LYS A 94 -7.77 -9.60 -27.40
N HIS A 95 -8.81 -9.03 -26.81
CA HIS A 95 -9.46 -9.51 -25.60
C HIS A 95 -10.96 -9.15 -25.62
N GLU A 96 -11.75 -9.79 -24.77
CA GLU A 96 -13.16 -9.48 -24.57
C GLU A 96 -13.40 -9.24 -23.08
N VAL A 97 -14.00 -8.10 -22.73
CA VAL A 97 -14.31 -7.78 -21.33
C VAL A 97 -15.79 -8.02 -21.10
N LEU A 98 -16.11 -8.87 -20.13
CA LEU A 98 -17.48 -9.10 -19.71
C LEU A 98 -17.87 -8.07 -18.65
N TYR A 99 -18.86 -7.26 -18.97
CA TYR A 99 -19.46 -6.30 -18.04
C TYR A 99 -20.75 -6.85 -17.45
N ASP A 100 -21.08 -6.39 -16.25
CA ASP A 100 -22.34 -6.72 -15.60
C ASP A 100 -23.54 -6.22 -16.42
N SER A 101 -24.59 -7.03 -16.45
CA SER A 101 -25.86 -6.75 -17.12
C SER A 101 -26.66 -5.61 -16.47
N ASP A 102 -26.34 -5.25 -15.23
CA ASP A 102 -27.05 -4.21 -14.46
C ASP A 102 -26.69 -2.77 -14.86
N GLY A 103 -25.77 -2.59 -15.82
CA GLY A 103 -25.34 -1.28 -16.29
C GLY A 103 -24.44 -0.52 -15.32
N SER A 104 -23.98 -1.14 -14.23
CA SER A 104 -23.05 -0.54 -13.27
C SER A 104 -21.66 -0.27 -13.85
N GLY A 105 -21.34 -0.83 -15.02
CA GLY A 105 -20.00 -0.79 -15.60
C GLY A 105 -18.99 -1.66 -14.83
N ARG A 106 -19.47 -2.53 -13.93
CA ARG A 106 -18.62 -3.47 -13.19
C ARG A 106 -18.12 -4.59 -14.12
N ILE A 107 -16.83 -4.88 -14.06
CA ILE A 107 -16.22 -6.00 -14.79
C ILE A 107 -16.50 -7.30 -14.03
N VAL A 108 -17.08 -8.28 -14.72
CA VAL A 108 -17.40 -9.61 -14.16
C VAL A 108 -16.49 -10.71 -14.71
N GLY A 109 -15.80 -10.44 -15.82
CA GLY A 109 -14.86 -11.38 -16.43
C GLY A 109 -13.96 -10.74 -17.47
N LEU A 110 -12.84 -11.41 -17.73
CA LEU A 110 -11.86 -11.14 -18.78
C LEU A 110 -11.46 -12.47 -19.41
#